data_AF-A0A7C3XGX6-F1
#
_entry.id   AF-A0A7C3XGX6-F1
#
_cell.length_a   1.000
_cell.length_b   1.000
_cell.length_c   1.000
_cell.angle_alpha   90.00
_cell.angle_beta   90.00
_cell.angle_gamma   90.00
#
_symmetry.space_group_name_H-M   'P 1'
#
loop_
_entity.id
_entity.type
_entity.pdbx_description
1 polymer ?
#
loop_
_entity_poly.entity_id
_entity_poly.type
_entity_poly.pdbx_seq_one_letter_code
_entity_poly.pdbx_strand_id
1 'polypeptide(L)'
;APWSTVNYGPGGWRSPCYLIGERSHFDWETFWRETNWEYWERRTDPRCRNCRMHSGFEHSAVEHAMRTFGGKLKLFWWTVSK
;
A
#
# COMPACT_ATOMS: atom_id res chain seq x y z
N ALA A 1 -1.64 -3.59 -2.69
CA ALA A 1 -0.81 -2.37 -2.54
C ALA A 1 0.05 -2.60 -1.31
N PRO A 2 1.29 -2.10 -1.23
CA PRO A 2 2.17 -2.40 -0.09
C PRO A 2 1.65 -1.83 1.23
N TRP A 3 0.57 -1.05 1.16
CA TRP A 3 0.01 -0.23 2.23
C TRP A 3 -1.43 -0.66 2.54
N SER A 4 -1.90 -1.81 2.03
CA SER A 4 -3.29 -2.24 2.25
C SER A 4 -3.64 -2.41 3.73
N THR A 5 -2.62 -2.48 4.60
CA THR A 5 -2.76 -2.56 6.04
C THR A 5 -1.65 -1.77 6.72
N VAL A 6 -1.99 -0.59 7.23
CA VAL A 6 -1.19 0.09 8.27
C VAL A 6 -1.15 -0.82 9.51
N ASN A 7 0.03 -1.08 10.04
CA ASN A 7 0.22 -2.03 11.13
C ASN A 7 0.57 -1.29 12.43
N TYR A 8 -0.30 -1.43 13.44
CA TYR A 8 -0.01 -1.03 14.82
C TYR A 8 0.32 -2.29 15.64
N GLY A 9 1.48 -2.28 16.31
CA GLY A 9 1.90 -3.35 17.19
C GLY A 9 2.43 -2.83 18.51
N PRO A 10 3.05 -3.69 19.35
CA PRO A 10 3.61 -3.27 20.64
C PRO A 10 4.64 -2.13 20.55
N GLY A 11 5.30 -1.97 19.40
CA GLY A 11 6.24 -0.87 19.12
C GLY A 11 5.62 0.37 18.46
N GLY A 12 4.28 0.45 18.39
CA GLY A 12 3.54 1.55 17.74
C GLY A 12 3.19 1.28 16.28
N TRP A 13 2.79 2.35 15.59
CA TRP A 13 2.55 2.43 14.14
C TRP A 13 3.85 2.21 13.38
N ARG A 14 3.88 1.20 12.51
CA ARG A 14 5.04 0.93 11.67
C ARG A 14 5.00 1.74 10.38
N SER A 15 6.17 2.11 9.88
CA SER A 15 6.34 2.75 8.57
C SER A 15 5.63 1.97 7.44
N PRO A 16 5.21 2.63 6.34
CA PRO A 16 4.32 2.06 5.32
C PRO A 16 4.77 0.75 4.65
N CYS A 17 6.06 0.43 4.64
CA CYS A 17 6.56 -0.86 4.19
C CYS A 17 7.34 -1.51 5.32
N TYR A 18 6.81 -2.56 5.97
CA TYR A 18 7.50 -3.22 7.09
C TYR A 18 8.83 -3.92 6.70
N LEU A 19 9.06 -4.17 5.41
CA LEU A 19 10.31 -4.75 4.89
C LEU A 19 11.42 -3.71 4.73
N ILE A 20 11.03 -2.45 4.49
CA ILE A 20 11.95 -1.32 4.34
C ILE A 20 11.95 -0.46 5.63
N GLY A 21 10.90 -0.58 6.42
CA GLY A 21 10.46 0.37 7.44
C GLY A 21 11.28 0.31 8.70
N GLU A 22 12.24 1.23 8.79
CA GLU A 22 13.19 1.40 9.89
C GLU A 22 12.64 2.19 11.09
N ARG A 23 11.41 2.72 11.01
CA ARG A 23 10.82 3.57 12.07
C ARG A 23 9.42 3.13 12.47
N SER A 24 9.18 3.21 13.77
CA SER A 24 7.85 3.10 14.37
C SER A 24 7.52 4.35 15.19
N HIS A 25 6.24 4.72 15.19
CA HIS A 25 5.72 5.90 15.86
C HIS A 25 4.63 5.47 16.84
N PHE A 26 4.69 5.89 18.09
CA PHE A 26 3.66 5.54 19.08
C PHE A 26 2.36 6.33 18.92
N ASP A 27 2.47 7.54 18.36
CA ASP A 27 1.35 8.43 18.13
C ASP A 27 0.90 8.43 16.66
N TRP A 28 -0.42 8.45 16.45
CA TRP A 28 -1.02 8.41 15.12
C TRP A 28 -0.75 9.69 14.33
N GLU A 29 -0.83 10.85 14.98
CA GLU A 29 -0.66 12.13 14.30
C GLU A 29 0.80 12.31 13.83
N THR A 30 1.73 11.88 14.68
CA THR A 30 3.17 11.81 14.39
C THR A 30 3.46 10.86 13.23
N PHE A 31 2.90 9.63 13.27
CA PHE A 31 2.99 8.69 12.15
C PHE A 31 2.52 9.34 10.84
N TRP A 32 1.36 10.00 10.86
CA TRP A 32 0.76 10.57 9.67
C TRP A 32 1.52 11.78 9.14
N ARG A 33 2.09 12.63 10.00
CA ARG A 33 2.82 13.83 9.56
C ARG A 33 4.27 13.58 9.18
N GLU A 34 4.96 12.70 9.89
CA GLU A 34 6.40 12.47 9.68
C GLU A 34 6.68 11.44 8.58
N THR A 35 5.69 10.62 8.24
CA THR A 35 5.81 9.70 7.11
C THR A 35 5.97 10.49 5.81
N ASN A 36 7.07 10.25 5.10
CA ASN A 36 7.30 10.82 3.77
C ASN A 36 6.41 10.12 2.73
N TRP A 37 5.15 10.54 2.63
CA TRP A 37 4.16 9.95 1.73
C TRP A 37 4.56 10.02 0.26
N GLU A 38 5.14 11.14 -0.15
CA GLU A 38 5.55 11.36 -1.54
C GLU A 38 6.65 10.37 -1.96
N TYR A 39 7.61 10.09 -1.07
CA TYR A 39 8.63 9.07 -1.30
C TYR A 39 8.01 7.69 -1.56
N TRP A 40 7.09 7.28 -0.69
CA TRP A 40 6.49 5.96 -0.80
C TRP A 40 5.55 5.85 -2.01
N GLU A 41 4.85 6.93 -2.37
CA GLU A 41 3.91 6.97 -3.50
C GLU A 41 4.62 6.81 -4.85
N ARG A 42 5.82 7.36 -5.00
CA ARG A 42 6.61 7.27 -6.25
C ARG A 42 7.02 5.83 -6.61
N ARG A 43 7.11 4.93 -5.62
CA ARG A 43 7.49 3.50 -5.81
C ARG A 43 8.84 3.29 -6.52
N THR A 44 9.77 4.23 -6.37
CA THR A 44 11.09 4.21 -7.03
C THR A 44 12.23 3.71 -6.14
N ASP A 45 11.94 3.23 -4.92
CA ASP A 45 12.99 2.71 -4.02
C ASP A 45 13.75 1.55 -4.70
N PRO A 46 15.09 1.64 -4.84
CA PRO A 46 15.94 0.59 -5.42
C PRO A 46 15.75 -0.80 -4.78
N ARG A 47 15.37 -0.86 -3.50
CA ARG A 47 15.09 -2.09 -2.76
C ARG A 47 13.80 -2.76 -3.21
N CYS A 48 12.87 -2.01 -3.81
CA CYS A 48 11.61 -2.55 -4.32
C CYS A 48 11.76 -3.34 -5.63
N ARG A 49 12.90 -3.26 -6.34
CA ARG A 49 13.10 -3.85 -7.68
C ARG A 49 12.75 -5.34 -7.77
N ASN A 50 12.97 -6.11 -6.70
CA ASN A 50 12.68 -7.55 -6.65
C ASN A 50 11.58 -7.92 -5.63
N CYS A 51 11.04 -6.94 -4.91
CA CYS A 51 10.19 -7.18 -3.74
C CYS A 51 8.79 -7.71 -4.13
N ARG A 52 8.28 -7.38 -5.33
CA ARG A 52 6.92 -7.71 -5.85
C ARG A 52 5.74 -7.40 -4.91
N MET A 53 5.97 -6.84 -3.72
CA MET A 53 4.93 -6.51 -2.74
C MET A 53 4.07 -5.31 -3.16
N HIS A 54 4.58 -4.51 -4.10
CA HIS A 54 3.87 -3.42 -4.75
C HIS A 54 2.93 -3.89 -5.87
N SER A 55 2.97 -5.17 -6.25
CA SER A 55 2.29 -5.71 -7.43
C SER A 55 0.80 -6.01 -7.24
N GLY A 56 0.27 -5.87 -6.01
CA GLY A 56 -1.15 -6.05 -5.73
C GLY A 56 -1.94 -4.74 -5.82
N PHE A 57 -3.19 -4.83 -6.24
CA PHE A 57 -4.19 -3.78 -5.98
C PHE A 57 -4.42 -3.64 -4.47
N GLU A 58 -4.80 -2.46 -4.01
CA GLU A 58 -5.29 -2.29 -2.64
C GLU A 58 -6.63 -3.02 -2.51
N HIS A 59 -6.84 -3.77 -1.43
CA HIS A 59 -8.03 -4.60 -1.27
C HIS A 59 -9.32 -3.76 -1.30
N SER A 60 -9.31 -2.59 -0.63
CA SER A 60 -10.38 -1.60 -0.64
C SER A 60 -10.73 -1.10 -2.05
N ALA A 61 -9.72 -0.88 -2.90
CA ALA A 61 -9.92 -0.44 -4.29
C ALA A 61 -10.54 -1.54 -5.16
N VAL A 62 -10.12 -2.80 -4.95
CA VAL A 62 -10.74 -3.96 -5.60
C VAL A 62 -12.19 -4.12 -5.13
N GLU A 63 -12.41 -4.05 -3.81
CA GLU A 63 -13.73 -4.15 -3.21
C GLU A 63 -14.67 -3.07 -3.75
N HIS A 64 -14.22 -1.81 -3.82
CA HIS A 64 -14.98 -0.71 -4.39
C HIS A 64 -15.32 -0.96 -5.86
N ALA A 65 -14.34 -1.37 -6.68
CA ALA A 65 -14.56 -1.70 -8.09
C ALA A 65 -15.54 -2.87 -8.26
N MET A 66 -15.54 -3.85 -7.34
CA MET A 66 -16.47 -4.98 -7.35
C MET A 66 -17.93 -4.59 -7.04
N ARG A 67 -18.21 -3.39 -6.52
CA ARG A 67 -19.59 -2.93 -6.22
C ARG A 67 -20.39 -2.59 -7.48
N THR A 68 -19.72 -2.27 -8.58
CA THR A 68 -20.39 -1.86 -9.83
C THR A 68 -20.10 -2.84 -10.96
N PHE A 69 -21.02 -2.98 -11.90
CA PHE A 69 -20.82 -3.83 -13.08
C PHE A 69 -19.68 -3.32 -13.97
N GLY A 70 -19.59 -2.00 -14.17
CA GLY A 70 -18.49 -1.38 -14.91
C GLY A 70 -17.12 -1.59 -14.25
N GLY A 71 -17.03 -1.53 -12.92
CA GLY A 71 -15.80 -1.83 -12.19
C GLY A 71 -15.37 -3.29 -12.32
N LYS A 72 -16.32 -4.24 -12.27
CA LYS A 72 -16.05 -5.67 -12.53
C LYS A 72 -15.49 -5.90 -13.94
N LEU A 73 -16.11 -5.30 -14.96
CA LEU A 73 -15.63 -5.41 -16.34
C LEU A 73 -14.23 -4.81 -16.51
N LYS A 74 -13.96 -3.67 -15.86
CA LYS A 74 -12.64 -3.02 -15.88
C LYS A 74 -11.57 -3.91 -15.24
N LEU A 75 -11.85 -4.51 -14.08
CA LEU A 75 -10.92 -5.44 -13.41
C LEU A 75 -10.66 -6.70 -14.25
N PHE A 76 -11.71 -7.25 -14.87
CA PHE A 76 -11.59 -8.39 -15.78
C PHE A 76 -10.69 -8.06 -16.98
N TRP A 77 -10.98 -6.94 -17.67
CA TRP A 77 -10.16 -6.46 -18.79
C TRP A 77 -8.70 -6.24 -18.38
N TRP A 78 -8.46 -5.69 -17.20
CA TRP A 78 -7.10 -5.44 -16.72
C TRP A 78 -6.35 -6.74 -16.39
N THR A 79 -7.07 -7.77 -15.94
CA THR A 79 -6.49 -9.11 -15.70
C THR A 79 -6.13 -9.82 -17.00
N VAL A 80 -6.96 -9.67 -18.04
CA VAL A 80 -6.78 -10.34 -19.35
C VAL A 80 -5.83 -9.58 -20.28
N SER A 81 -5.68 -8.26 -20.13
CA SER A 81 -4.78 -7.42 -20.95
C SER A 81 -3.34 -7.38 -20.47
N LYS A 82 -3.00 -8.14 -19.42
CA LYS A 82 -1.66 -8.25 -18.88
C LYS A 82 -0.90 -9.45 -19.42
#